data_AF-A0A6I3SKA8-F1
#
_entry.id   AF-A0A6I3SKA8-F1
#
_cell.length_a   1.000
_cell.length_b   1.000
_cell.length_c   1.000
_cell.angle_alpha   90.00
_cell.angle_beta   90.00
_cell.angle_gamma   90.00
#
_symmetry.space_group_name_H-M   'P 1'
#
loop_
_entity.id
_entity.type
_entity.pdbx_description
1 polymer ?
#
loop_
_entity_poly.entity_id
_entity_poly.type
_entity_poly.pdbx_seq_one_letter_code
_entity_poly.pdbx_strand_id
1 'polypeptide(L)'
;MEVAVPETLHMDSSQFAMLLFIALIVGAMVFSFLRRLYVQWITYWRMRVGRVGEQQAAKLLKQEGYSVIKAQPAGRMTMRVDGRPVEISVRADYLVTGKGKTFIAEVKTGDRAPRPTHGDTRRQLLEYSLVYQVDGVLLVDMAAKKIHRIEFEYAS
;
A
#
# COMPACT_ATOMS: atom_id res chain seq x y z
N MET A 1 60.43 -8.78 50.00
CA MET A 1 59.51 -9.53 49.12
C MET A 1 58.84 -8.48 48.26
N GLU A 2 59.43 -8.18 47.11
CA GLU A 2 58.99 -7.11 46.21
C GLU A 2 57.87 -7.69 45.34
N VAL A 3 56.64 -7.22 45.56
CA VAL A 3 55.46 -7.68 44.82
C VAL A 3 55.48 -6.96 43.48
N ALA A 4 55.73 -7.69 42.39
CA ALA A 4 55.63 -7.16 41.04
C ALA A 4 54.21 -6.65 40.79
N VAL A 5 54.06 -5.34 40.62
CA VAL A 5 52.81 -4.70 40.20
C VAL A 5 52.56 -5.10 38.75
N PRO A 6 51.38 -5.64 38.38
CA PRO A 6 51.13 -6.05 37.01
C PRO A 6 51.22 -4.82 36.09
N GLU A 7 51.97 -4.98 35.00
CA GLU A 7 52.13 -3.99 33.95
C GLU A 7 50.74 -3.55 33.46
N THR A 8 50.32 -2.35 33.88
CA THR A 8 49.03 -1.80 33.50
C THR A 8 49.07 -1.55 32.00
N LEU A 9 48.16 -2.17 31.24
CA LEU A 9 47.96 -1.94 29.82
C LEU A 9 47.77 -0.44 29.55
N HIS A 10 48.85 0.25 29.16
CA HIS A 10 48.79 1.63 28.69
C HIS A 10 48.38 1.60 27.22
N MET A 11 47.08 1.80 26.98
CA MET A 11 46.56 1.95 25.63
C MET A 11 46.94 3.34 25.11
N ASP A 12 47.64 3.39 23.98
CA ASP A 12 48.01 4.66 23.34
C ASP A 12 46.78 5.34 22.71
N SER A 13 46.82 6.66 22.57
CA SER A 13 45.75 7.48 21.97
C SER A 13 45.35 7.00 20.57
N SER A 14 46.31 6.46 19.82
CA SER A 14 46.07 5.84 18.51
C SER A 14 45.23 4.56 18.60
N GLN A 15 45.47 3.72 19.60
CA GLN A 15 44.70 2.49 19.85
C GLN A 15 43.28 2.83 20.31
N PHE A 16 43.12 3.83 21.17
CA PHE A 16 41.80 4.36 21.54
C PHE A 16 41.02 4.89 20.33
N ALA A 17 41.66 5.69 19.47
CA ALA A 17 41.03 6.20 18.26
C ALA A 17 40.61 5.07 17.30
N MET A 18 41.46 4.05 17.14
CA MET A 18 41.16 2.88 16.31
C MET A 18 39.96 2.08 16.85
N LEU A 19 39.89 1.85 18.17
CA LEU A 19 38.75 1.16 18.78
C LEU A 19 37.45 1.94 18.60
N LEU A 20 37.49 3.26 18.73
CA LEU A 20 36.31 4.12 18.55
C LEU A 20 35.84 4.10 17.08
N PHE A 21 36.78 4.11 16.12
CA PHE A 21 36.46 3.98 14.71
C PHE A 21 35.83 2.62 14.36
N ILE A 22 36.39 1.53 14.89
CA ILE A 22 35.82 0.18 14.73
C ILE A 22 34.41 0.11 15.34
N ALA A 23 34.23 0.63 16.55
CA ALA A 23 32.93 0.67 17.21
C ALA A 23 31.89 1.45 16.40
N LEU A 24 32.29 2.56 15.74
CA LEU A 24 31.41 3.35 14.89
C LEU A 24 30.99 2.57 13.63
N ILE A 25 31.92 1.86 12.98
CA ILE A 25 31.61 1.02 11.81
C ILE A 25 30.68 -0.13 12.22
N VAL A 26 31.02 -0.84 13.30
CA VAL A 26 30.21 -1.95 13.81
C VAL A 26 28.81 -1.46 14.21
N GLY A 27 28.72 -0.32 14.90
CA GLY A 27 27.46 0.32 15.25
C GLY A 27 26.60 0.66 14.03
N ALA A 28 27.21 1.25 12.99
CA ALA A 28 26.52 1.55 11.74
C ALA A 28 26.03 0.28 11.02
N MET A 29 26.85 -0.78 11.00
CA MET A 29 26.47 -2.07 10.42
C MET A 29 25.30 -2.69 11.18
N VAL A 30 25.38 -2.79 12.51
CA VAL A 30 24.31 -3.33 13.37
C VAL A 30 23.02 -2.50 13.20
N PHE A 31 23.11 -1.17 13.24
CA PHE A 31 21.96 -0.30 13.03
C PHE A 31 21.31 -0.54 11.67
N SER A 32 22.10 -0.61 10.60
CA SER A 32 21.58 -0.86 9.25
C SER A 32 20.89 -2.23 9.14
N PHE A 33 21.45 -3.25 9.80
CA PHE A 33 20.89 -4.59 9.84
C PHE A 33 19.56 -4.62 10.60
N LEU A 34 19.51 -4.05 11.81
CA LEU A 34 18.28 -3.95 12.60
C LEU A 34 17.20 -3.14 11.88
N ARG A 35 17.57 -2.03 11.23
CA ARG A 35 16.64 -1.23 10.42
C ARG A 35 16.07 -2.04 9.25
N ARG A 36 16.89 -2.85 8.56
CA ARG A 36 16.40 -3.73 7.48
C ARG A 36 15.38 -4.73 8.00
N LEU A 37 15.66 -5.40 9.11
CA LEU A 37 14.72 -6.33 9.74
C LEU A 37 13.42 -5.64 10.16
N TYR A 38 13.50 -4.46 10.77
CA TYR A 38 12.34 -3.68 11.18
C TYR A 38 11.45 -3.28 10.00
N VAL A 39 12.05 -2.74 8.92
CA VAL A 39 11.31 -2.36 7.71
C VAL A 39 10.66 -3.58 7.06
N GLN A 40 11.39 -4.70 6.92
CA GLN A 40 10.87 -5.95 6.38
C GLN A 40 9.71 -6.52 7.22
N TRP A 41 9.81 -6.41 8.55
CA TRP A 41 8.76 -6.86 9.46
C TRP A 41 7.50 -6.00 9.32
N ILE A 42 7.64 -4.68 9.28
CA ILE A 42 6.50 -3.77 9.07
C ILE A 42 5.85 -3.99 7.72
N THR A 43 6.62 -4.14 6.64
CA THR A 43 6.06 -4.40 5.31
C THR A 43 5.33 -5.74 5.28
N TYR A 44 5.90 -6.78 5.89
CA TYR A 44 5.22 -8.07 6.04
C TYR A 44 3.89 -7.95 6.80
N TRP A 45 3.88 -7.26 7.94
CA TRP A 45 2.63 -7.04 8.69
C TRP A 45 1.61 -6.23 7.91
N ARG A 46 2.02 -5.16 7.22
CA ARG A 46 1.14 -4.35 6.38
C ARG A 46 0.54 -5.16 5.24
N MET A 47 1.34 -6.00 4.57
CA MET A 47 0.85 -6.91 3.54
C MET A 47 -0.14 -7.93 4.11
N ARG A 48 0.12 -8.47 5.30
CA ARG A 48 -0.78 -9.43 5.95
C ARG A 48 -2.12 -8.79 6.32
N VAL A 49 -2.11 -7.60 6.93
CA VAL A 49 -3.32 -6.84 7.26
C VAL A 49 -4.09 -6.45 5.99
N GLY A 50 -3.38 -6.00 4.95
CA GLY A 50 -3.96 -5.70 3.64
C GLY A 50 -4.66 -6.92 3.04
N ARG A 51 -4.01 -8.09 3.06
CA ARG A 51 -4.56 -9.35 2.54
C ARG A 51 -5.80 -9.83 3.31
N VAL A 52 -5.85 -9.59 4.63
CA VAL A 52 -7.06 -9.88 5.43
C VAL A 52 -8.19 -8.93 5.05
N GLY A 53 -7.91 -7.63 4.88
CA GLY A 53 -8.89 -6.65 4.42
C GLY A 53 -9.44 -6.98 3.03
N GLU A 54 -8.56 -7.37 2.10
CA GLU A 54 -8.90 -7.86 0.75
C GLU A 54 -9.80 -9.10 0.79
N GLN A 55 -9.47 -10.10 1.62
CA GLN A 55 -10.31 -11.30 1.78
C GLN A 55 -11.69 -10.97 2.34
N GLN A 56 -11.75 -10.08 3.33
CA GLN A 56 -13.03 -9.64 3.90
C GLN A 56 -13.86 -8.85 2.89
N ALA A 57 -13.23 -8.01 2.08
CA ALA A 57 -13.92 -7.26 1.02
C ALA A 57 -14.48 -8.18 -0.07
N ALA A 58 -13.69 -9.15 -0.53
CA ALA A 58 -14.14 -10.16 -1.48
C ALA A 58 -15.32 -10.99 -0.90
N LYS A 59 -15.30 -11.28 0.41
CA LYS A 59 -16.41 -11.95 1.09
C LYS A 59 -17.66 -11.08 1.13
N LEU A 60 -17.55 -9.80 1.45
CA LEU A 60 -18.67 -8.87 1.46
C LEU A 60 -19.28 -8.72 0.06
N LEU A 61 -18.45 -8.55 -0.97
CA LEU A 61 -18.88 -8.54 -2.37
C LEU A 61 -19.70 -9.79 -2.72
N LYS A 62 -19.21 -10.97 -2.33
CA LYS A 62 -19.92 -12.24 -2.54
C LYS A 62 -21.26 -12.30 -1.80
N GLN A 63 -21.30 -11.83 -0.56
CA GLN A 63 -22.52 -11.79 0.24
C GLN A 63 -23.59 -10.87 -0.36
N GLU A 64 -23.17 -9.77 -0.99
CA GLU A 64 -24.03 -8.81 -1.69
C GLU A 64 -24.35 -9.20 -3.15
N GLY A 65 -23.98 -10.42 -3.57
CA GLY A 65 -24.34 -10.98 -4.87
C GLY A 65 -23.38 -10.65 -6.02
N TYR A 66 -22.16 -10.21 -5.72
CA TYR A 66 -21.10 -9.99 -6.71
C TYR A 66 -20.07 -11.12 -6.70
N SER A 67 -19.59 -11.52 -7.88
CA SER A 67 -18.49 -12.47 -8.03
C SER A 67 -17.24 -11.75 -8.53
N VAL A 68 -16.10 -11.97 -7.86
CA VAL A 68 -14.82 -11.41 -8.29
C VAL A 68 -14.33 -12.13 -9.55
N ILE A 69 -14.14 -11.37 -10.64
CA ILE A 69 -13.53 -11.85 -11.88
C ILE A 69 -12.02 -11.77 -11.77
N LYS A 70 -11.50 -10.63 -11.29
CA LYS A 70 -10.06 -10.37 -11.23
C LYS A 70 -9.73 -9.44 -10.07
N ALA A 71 -8.71 -9.78 -9.30
CA ALA A 71 -8.11 -8.88 -8.31
C ALA A 71 -7.05 -8.00 -8.98
N GLN A 72 -6.94 -6.76 -8.52
CA GLN A 72 -5.94 -5.77 -8.94
C GLN A 72 -5.85 -5.60 -10.49
N PRO A 73 -6.99 -5.52 -11.22
CA PRO A 73 -6.98 -5.40 -12.68
C PRO A 73 -6.22 -4.14 -13.12
N ALA A 74 -5.28 -4.30 -14.06
CA ALA A 74 -4.63 -3.17 -14.70
C ALA A 74 -5.55 -2.55 -15.77
N GLY A 75 -5.76 -1.25 -15.69
CA GLY A 75 -6.36 -0.41 -16.72
C GLY A 75 -5.29 0.50 -17.34
N ARG A 76 -5.49 0.92 -18.58
CA ARG A 76 -4.58 1.83 -19.27
C ARG A 76 -5.35 2.89 -20.03
N MET A 77 -4.82 4.10 -20.04
CA MET A 77 -5.27 5.18 -20.91
C MET A 77 -4.08 5.88 -21.54
N THR A 78 -4.29 6.57 -22.66
CA THR A 78 -3.28 7.46 -23.24
C THR A 78 -3.74 8.90 -23.08
N MET A 79 -3.00 9.68 -22.30
CA MET A 79 -3.17 11.12 -22.19
C MET A 79 -2.25 11.80 -23.21
N ARG A 80 -2.68 12.91 -23.81
CA ARG A 80 -1.80 13.72 -24.66
C ARG A 80 -1.36 14.97 -23.92
N VAL A 81 -0.06 15.13 -23.72
CA VAL A 81 0.54 16.33 -23.11
C VAL A 81 1.26 17.08 -24.23
N ASP A 82 0.78 18.28 -24.55
CA ASP A 82 1.29 19.09 -25.67
C ASP A 82 1.37 18.31 -26.98
N GLY A 83 0.32 17.52 -27.24
CA GLY A 83 0.21 16.67 -28.43
C GLY A 83 1.07 15.39 -28.39
N ARG A 84 1.83 15.11 -27.32
CA ARG A 84 2.61 13.88 -27.18
C ARG A 84 1.85 12.83 -26.38
N PRO A 85 1.74 11.57 -26.86
CA PRO A 85 1.07 10.51 -26.11
C PRO A 85 1.90 10.10 -24.88
N VAL A 86 1.22 9.96 -23.74
CA VAL A 86 1.74 9.48 -22.47
C VAL A 86 0.80 8.39 -21.98
N GLU A 87 1.32 7.16 -21.85
CA GLU A 87 0.55 6.03 -21.34
C GLU A 87 0.45 6.13 -19.81
N ILE A 88 -0.76 6.03 -19.28
CA ILE A 88 -1.05 6.06 -17.85
C ILE A 88 -1.66 4.71 -17.47
N SER A 89 -1.12 4.08 -16.44
CA SER A 89 -1.67 2.85 -15.86
C SER A 89 -2.50 3.17 -14.61
N VAL A 90 -3.67 2.57 -14.54
CA VAL A 90 -4.57 2.64 -13.38
C VAL A 90 -4.77 1.22 -12.83
N ARG A 91 -4.96 1.09 -11.52
CA ARG A 91 -5.19 -0.20 -10.87
C ARG A 91 -6.26 -0.04 -9.80
N ALA A 92 -7.41 -0.67 -10.02
CA ALA A 92 -8.45 -0.81 -9.03
C ALA A 92 -8.30 -2.09 -8.21
N ASP A 93 -9.05 -2.25 -7.11
CA ASP A 93 -8.92 -3.42 -6.25
C ASP A 93 -9.52 -4.69 -6.85
N TYR A 94 -10.71 -4.59 -7.44
CA TYR A 94 -11.37 -5.73 -8.08
C TYR A 94 -12.15 -5.34 -9.34
N LEU A 95 -12.16 -6.26 -10.30
CA LEU A 95 -13.19 -6.36 -11.33
C LEU A 95 -14.17 -7.45 -10.89
N VAL A 96 -15.45 -7.11 -10.85
CA VAL A 96 -16.51 -8.01 -10.38
C VAL A 96 -17.67 -8.05 -11.36
N THR A 97 -18.48 -9.10 -11.27
CA THR A 97 -19.77 -9.18 -11.97
C THR A 97 -20.91 -9.38 -10.98
N GLY A 98 -22.08 -8.82 -11.28
CA GLY A 98 -23.30 -9.02 -10.50
C GLY A 98 -24.52 -8.71 -11.36
N LYS A 99 -25.54 -9.57 -11.31
CA LYS A 99 -26.79 -9.43 -12.09
C LYS A 99 -26.55 -9.18 -13.60
N GLY A 100 -25.56 -9.86 -14.19
CA GLY A 100 -25.21 -9.75 -15.61
C GLY A 100 -24.45 -8.48 -16.01
N LYS A 101 -24.10 -7.61 -15.06
CA LYS A 101 -23.29 -6.40 -15.27
C LYS A 101 -21.89 -6.58 -14.72
N THR A 102 -20.95 -5.77 -15.20
CA THR A 102 -19.57 -5.69 -14.76
C THR A 102 -19.31 -4.39 -14.01
N PHE A 103 -18.50 -4.47 -12.96
CA PHE A 103 -18.18 -3.31 -12.13
C PHE A 103 -16.71 -3.34 -11.71
N ILE A 104 -16.15 -2.15 -11.53
CA ILE A 104 -14.90 -1.98 -10.78
C ILE A 104 -15.24 -1.71 -9.33
N ALA A 105 -14.60 -2.41 -8.39
CA ALA A 105 -14.75 -2.16 -6.97
C ALA A 105 -13.46 -1.57 -6.37
N GLU A 106 -13.63 -0.49 -5.61
CA GLU A 106 -12.60 0.17 -4.79
C GLU A 106 -12.92 -0.07 -3.31
N VAL A 107 -11.95 -0.57 -2.54
CA VAL A 107 -12.12 -0.95 -1.14
C VAL A 107 -11.51 0.12 -0.23
N LYS A 108 -12.27 0.55 0.78
CA LYS A 108 -11.78 1.43 1.83
C LYS A 108 -11.94 0.74 3.19
N THR A 109 -10.83 0.58 3.91
CA THR A 109 -10.71 -0.17 5.17
C THR A 109 -10.52 0.68 6.42
N GLY A 110 -10.44 2.00 6.30
CA GLY A 110 -10.23 2.90 7.43
C GLY A 110 -11.49 3.16 8.27
N ASP A 111 -11.31 3.68 9.48
CA ASP A 111 -12.38 3.88 10.48
C ASP A 111 -13.42 4.94 10.11
N ARG A 112 -13.17 5.73 9.06
CA ARG A 112 -14.08 6.77 8.57
C ARG A 112 -14.80 6.27 7.34
N ALA A 113 -16.13 6.35 7.37
CA ALA A 113 -16.96 6.07 6.20
C ALA A 113 -16.48 6.89 4.99
N PRO A 114 -16.19 6.24 3.85
CA PRO A 114 -15.70 6.93 2.68
C PRO A 114 -16.86 7.75 2.11
N ARG A 115 -16.64 9.06 1.89
CA ARG A 115 -17.64 9.87 1.17
C ARG A 115 -17.26 9.90 -0.30
N PRO A 116 -18.07 9.30 -1.20
CA PRO A 116 -17.80 9.31 -2.64
C PRO A 116 -17.81 10.72 -3.22
N THR A 117 -18.40 11.69 -2.51
CA THR A 117 -18.47 13.09 -2.91
C THR A 117 -17.22 13.91 -2.55
N HIS A 118 -16.28 13.39 -1.74
CA HIS A 118 -15.00 14.07 -1.53
C HIS A 118 -14.21 14.13 -2.84
N GLY A 119 -13.53 15.24 -3.09
CA GLY A 119 -12.86 15.52 -4.36
C GLY A 119 -11.96 14.39 -4.85
N ASP A 120 -11.08 13.88 -3.99
CA ASP A 120 -10.09 12.88 -4.39
C ASP A 120 -10.73 11.52 -4.67
N THR A 121 -11.60 11.03 -3.78
CA THR A 121 -12.37 9.80 -4.00
C THR A 121 -13.22 9.91 -5.26
N ARG A 122 -13.91 11.04 -5.46
CA ARG A 122 -14.75 11.26 -6.64
C ARG A 122 -13.94 11.22 -7.93
N ARG A 123 -12.78 11.88 -7.97
CA ARG A 123 -11.87 11.86 -9.12
C ARG A 123 -11.35 10.46 -9.43
N GLN A 124 -10.98 9.70 -8.40
CA GLN A 124 -10.53 8.31 -8.54
C GLN A 124 -11.63 7.41 -9.12
N LEU A 125 -12.86 7.52 -8.58
CA LEU A 125 -14.00 6.75 -9.06
C LEU A 125 -14.40 7.13 -10.50
N LEU A 126 -14.32 8.43 -10.83
CA LEU A 126 -14.53 8.92 -12.19
C LEU A 126 -13.48 8.35 -13.15
N GLU A 127 -12.20 8.39 -12.78
CA GLU A 127 -11.11 7.80 -13.56
C GLU A 127 -11.39 6.32 -13.87
N TYR A 128 -11.81 5.54 -12.87
CA TYR A 128 -12.13 4.12 -13.09
C TYR A 128 -13.30 3.93 -14.05
N SER A 129 -14.35 4.75 -13.94
CA SER A 129 -15.51 4.68 -14.83
C SER A 129 -15.12 4.92 -16.29
N LEU A 130 -14.13 5.78 -16.53
CA LEU A 130 -13.63 6.12 -17.86
C LEU A 130 -12.65 5.07 -18.42
N VAL A 131 -11.75 4.56 -17.57
CA VAL A 131 -10.68 3.64 -18.01
C VAL A 131 -11.19 2.24 -18.29
N TYR A 132 -12.04 1.70 -17.41
CA TYR A 132 -12.39 0.28 -17.46
C TYR A 132 -13.62 -0.03 -18.29
N GLN A 133 -14.37 0.98 -18.75
CA GLN A 133 -15.57 0.81 -19.60
C GLN A 133 -16.57 -0.22 -19.05
N VAL A 134 -16.77 -0.20 -17.74
CA VAL A 134 -17.69 -1.08 -16.99
C VAL A 134 -19.05 -0.43 -16.80
N ASP A 135 -20.07 -1.20 -16.38
CA ASP A 135 -21.43 -0.71 -16.14
C ASP A 135 -21.58 0.19 -14.90
N GLY A 136 -20.52 0.33 -14.10
CA GLY A 136 -20.47 1.21 -12.94
C GLY A 136 -19.29 0.93 -12.03
N VAL A 137 -19.18 1.73 -10.96
CA VAL A 137 -18.13 1.57 -9.95
C VAL A 137 -18.77 1.29 -8.59
N LEU A 138 -18.18 0.39 -7.82
CA LEU A 138 -18.58 0.06 -6.46
C LEU A 138 -17.56 0.64 -5.48
N LEU A 139 -18.04 1.36 -4.49
CA LEU A 139 -17.23 1.77 -3.34
C LEU A 139 -17.58 0.86 -2.17
N VAL A 140 -16.62 0.01 -1.78
CA VAL A 140 -16.77 -0.96 -0.69
C VAL A 140 -16.26 -0.35 0.60
N ASP A 141 -17.18 0.05 1.47
CA ASP A 141 -16.90 0.52 2.83
C ASP A 141 -16.81 -0.67 3.78
N MET A 142 -15.58 -1.04 4.15
CA MET A 142 -15.35 -2.16 5.06
C MET A 142 -15.62 -1.82 6.54
N ALA A 143 -15.61 -0.54 6.91
CA ALA A 143 -15.95 -0.11 8.27
C ALA A 143 -17.45 -0.23 8.51
N ALA A 144 -18.27 0.26 7.56
CA ALA A 144 -19.72 0.13 7.64
C ALA A 144 -20.27 -1.20 7.08
N LYS A 145 -19.42 -2.03 6.44
CA LYS A 145 -19.80 -3.22 5.67
C LYS A 145 -20.91 -2.93 4.65
N LYS A 146 -20.74 -1.84 3.89
CA LYS A 146 -21.69 -1.41 2.86
C LYS A 146 -21.01 -1.30 1.50
N ILE A 147 -21.78 -1.57 0.46
CA ILE A 147 -21.35 -1.37 -0.92
C ILE A 147 -22.21 -0.26 -1.52
N HIS A 148 -21.55 0.84 -1.91
CA HIS A 148 -22.19 1.94 -2.60
C HIS A 148 -21.98 1.78 -4.10
N ARG A 149 -23.07 1.70 -4.86
CA ARG A 149 -23.00 1.78 -6.33
C ARG A 149 -22.92 3.23 -6.75
N ILE A 150 -21.91 3.55 -7.54
CA ILE A 150 -21.61 4.90 -8.03
C ILE A 150 -21.81 4.90 -9.54
N GLU A 151 -22.65 5.81 -9.99
CA GLU A 151 -22.97 6.06 -11.40
C GLU A 151 -22.72 7.55 -11.67
N PHE A 152 -22.22 7.84 -12.86
CA PHE A 152 -21.96 9.20 -13.31
C PHE A 152 -22.88 9.50 -14.49
N GLU A 153 -23.75 10.49 -14.31
CA GLU A 153 -24.60 11.03 -15.36
C GLU A 153 -24.08 12.41 -15.75
N TYR A 154 -24.09 12.71 -17.05
CA TYR A 154 -23.61 13.96 -17.59
C TYR A 154 -24.79 14.70 -18.19
N ALA A 155 -25.03 15.94 -17.75
CA ALA A 155 -25.97 16.82 -18.41
C ALA A 155 -25.42 17.15 -19.80
N SER A 156 -26.26 16.96 -20.82
CA SER A 156 -26.02 17.35 -22.21
C SER A 156 -26.07 18.87 -22.38
#